data_AF-A0A927JHC4-F1
#
_entry.id   AF-A0A927JHC4-F1
#
_cell.length_a   1.000
_cell.length_b   1.000
_cell.length_c   1.000
_cell.angle_alpha   90.00
_cell.angle_beta   90.00
_cell.angle_gamma   90.00
#
_symmetry.space_group_name_H-M   'P 1'
#
loop_
_entity.id
_entity.type
_entity.pdbx_description
1 polymer ?
#
loop_
_entity_poly.entity_id
_entity_poly.type
_entity_poly.pdbx_seq_one_letter_code
_entity_poly.pdbx_strand_id
1 'polypeptide(L)'
;MTVKRNKQKQQPKTLGVSMIAAGTAAIGLGGAAVALLFASRRRGNPAEHAAPDLSADAPPVDIHTRAPDAFRPDPTAPVPPELRESLRPATGPAPSLATDRGTAAATGGQ
;
A
#
# COMPACT_ATOMS: atom_id res chain seq x y z
N MET A 1 -30.54 46.90 61.56
CA MET A 1 -29.96 45.58 61.21
C MET A 1 -29.70 45.55 59.71
N THR A 2 -28.44 45.61 59.27
CA THR A 2 -28.10 45.65 57.85
C THR A 2 -27.26 44.42 57.51
N VAL A 3 -27.82 43.51 56.72
CA VAL A 3 -27.17 42.25 56.31
C VAL A 3 -26.25 42.51 55.12
N LYS A 4 -24.93 42.38 55.32
CA LYS A 4 -23.94 42.36 54.23
C LYS A 4 -24.04 41.03 53.48
N ARG A 5 -24.42 41.04 52.21
CA ARG A 5 -24.32 39.86 51.33
C ARG A 5 -22.91 39.76 50.76
N ASN A 6 -22.23 38.65 51.06
CA ASN A 6 -20.93 38.31 50.49
C ASN A 6 -21.13 37.75 49.08
N LYS A 7 -20.50 38.36 48.07
CA LYS A 7 -20.47 37.83 46.70
C LYS A 7 -19.36 36.78 46.60
N GLN A 8 -19.72 35.50 46.54
CA GLN A 8 -18.78 34.42 46.20
C GLN A 8 -18.30 34.60 44.76
N LYS A 9 -17.00 34.79 44.58
CA LYS A 9 -16.34 34.82 43.27
C LYS A 9 -16.41 33.42 42.66
N GLN A 10 -17.17 33.27 41.58
CA GLN A 10 -17.23 32.04 40.80
C GLN A 10 -15.88 31.85 40.08
N GLN A 11 -15.22 30.72 40.32
CA GLN A 11 -13.99 30.38 39.61
C GLN A 11 -14.28 30.01 38.15
N PRO A 12 -13.45 30.43 37.19
CA PRO A 12 -13.70 30.18 35.78
C PRO A 12 -13.45 28.70 35.44
N LYS A 13 -14.45 28.07 34.81
CA LYS A 13 -14.39 26.69 34.30
C LYS A 13 -13.49 26.63 33.06
N THR A 14 -12.17 26.71 33.24
CA THR A 14 -11.18 26.70 32.13
C THR A 14 -10.56 25.33 31.86
N LEU A 15 -10.92 24.29 32.62
CA LEU A 15 -10.28 22.97 32.50
C LEU A 15 -10.82 22.11 31.33
N GLY A 16 -12.01 22.41 30.80
CA GLY A 16 -12.63 21.61 29.73
C GLY A 16 -12.28 22.03 28.29
N VAL A 17 -11.74 23.24 28.10
CA VAL A 17 -11.51 23.81 26.76
C VAL A 17 -10.11 23.44 26.21
N SER A 18 -9.11 23.20 27.07
CA SER A 18 -7.74 22.95 26.59
C SER A 18 -7.54 21.54 26.03
N MET A 19 -8.28 20.52 26.48
CA MET A 19 -8.17 19.16 25.92
C MET A 19 -8.85 19.00 24.55
N ILE A 20 -9.90 19.76 24.26
CA ILE A 20 -10.55 19.76 22.93
C ILE A 20 -9.64 20.46 21.90
N ALA A 21 -8.95 21.53 22.30
CA ALA A 21 -8.00 22.23 21.44
C ALA A 21 -6.75 21.38 21.12
N ALA A 22 -6.25 20.60 22.09
CA ALA A 22 -5.10 19.71 21.87
C ALA A 22 -5.44 18.52 20.96
N GLY A 23 -6.62 17.91 21.10
CA GLY A 23 -7.05 16.78 20.27
C GLY A 23 -7.31 17.16 18.81
N THR A 24 -7.83 18.35 18.54
CA THR A 24 -8.14 18.83 17.18
C THR A 24 -6.87 19.21 16.39
N ALA A 25 -5.86 19.78 17.03
CA ALA A 25 -4.60 20.13 16.38
C ALA A 25 -3.82 18.88 15.89
N ALA A 26 -3.80 17.79 16.68
CA ALA A 26 -3.11 16.55 16.32
C ALA A 26 -3.81 15.82 15.15
N ILE A 27 -5.15 15.80 15.12
CA ILE A 27 -5.92 15.21 14.02
C ILE A 27 -5.76 16.03 12.74
N GLY A 28 -5.72 17.37 12.83
CA GLY A 28 -5.51 18.24 11.67
C GLY A 28 -4.16 18.03 11.00
N LEU A 29 -3.08 17.93 11.79
CA LEU A 29 -1.73 17.68 11.28
C LEU A 29 -1.55 16.26 10.73
N GLY A 30 -2.06 15.25 11.44
CA GLY A 30 -2.01 13.86 10.99
C GLY A 30 -2.83 13.63 9.71
N GLY A 31 -4.04 14.19 9.65
CA GLY A 31 -4.91 14.12 8.47
C GLY A 31 -4.29 14.81 7.25
N ALA A 32 -3.68 15.99 7.44
CA ALA A 32 -2.99 16.70 6.37
C ALA A 32 -1.78 15.92 5.84
N ALA A 33 -0.97 15.31 6.71
CA ALA A 33 0.18 14.50 6.30
C ALA A 33 -0.24 13.25 5.50
N VAL A 34 -1.31 12.57 5.95
CA VAL A 34 -1.87 11.41 5.24
C VAL A 34 -2.44 11.85 3.88
N ALA A 35 -3.21 12.93 3.84
CA ALA A 35 -3.75 13.47 2.59
C ALA A 35 -2.63 13.86 1.60
N LEU A 36 -1.55 14.46 2.09
CA LEU A 36 -0.40 14.85 1.28
C LEU A 36 0.34 13.61 0.70
N LEU A 37 0.47 12.54 1.48
CA LEU A 37 1.06 11.27 1.03
C LEU A 37 0.21 10.59 -0.06
N PHE A 38 -1.11 10.58 0.10
CA PHE A 38 -1.99 10.03 -0.94
C PHE A 38 -2.01 10.92 -2.18
N ALA A 39 -1.92 12.25 -2.03
CA ALA A 39 -1.82 13.18 -3.16
C ALA A 39 -0.48 13.06 -3.89
N SER A 40 0.63 12.82 -3.18
CA SER A 40 1.94 12.64 -3.81
C SER A 40 2.04 11.36 -4.61
N ARG A 41 1.42 10.26 -4.16
CA ARG A 41 1.31 9.00 -4.92
C ARG A 41 0.50 9.10 -6.22
N ARG A 42 -0.33 10.14 -6.36
CA ARG A 42 -1.09 10.40 -7.60
C ARG A 42 -0.29 11.19 -8.63
N ARG A 43 0.87 11.76 -8.27
CA ARG A 43 1.76 12.39 -9.23
C ARG A 43 2.53 11.29 -9.94
N GLY A 44 2.22 11.09 -11.23
CA GLY A 44 2.94 10.14 -12.06
C GLY A 44 4.43 10.46 -12.07
N ASN A 45 5.27 9.44 -11.93
CA ASN A 45 6.71 9.60 -12.04
C ASN A 45 7.08 9.80 -13.51
N PRO A 46 7.72 10.93 -13.89
CA PRO A 46 8.09 11.18 -15.29
C PRO A 46 9.15 10.22 -15.82
N ALA A 47 9.79 9.43 -14.96
CA ALA A 47 10.76 8.39 -15.33
C ALA A 47 10.11 7.01 -15.55
N GLU A 48 8.80 6.86 -15.33
CA GLU A 48 8.07 5.61 -15.54
C GLU A 48 7.40 5.62 -16.91
N HIS A 49 7.56 4.54 -17.68
CA HIS A 49 6.82 4.36 -18.92
C HIS A 49 5.33 4.14 -18.59
N ALA A 50 4.46 4.73 -19.39
CA ALA A 50 3.04 4.43 -19.30
C ALA A 50 2.83 2.92 -19.47
N ALA A 51 2.13 2.29 -18.53
CA ALA A 51 1.69 0.90 -18.59
C ALA A 51 0.18 0.87 -18.90
N PRO A 52 -0.23 1.19 -20.14
CA PRO A 52 -1.64 1.30 -20.53
C PRO A 52 -2.39 -0.03 -20.38
N ASP A 53 -1.66 -1.15 -20.45
CA ASP A 53 -2.14 -2.53 -20.26
C ASP A 53 -2.52 -2.87 -18.81
N LEU A 54 -1.99 -2.12 -17.85
CA LEU A 54 -2.28 -2.27 -16.42
C LEU A 54 -3.27 -1.21 -15.90
N SER A 55 -3.82 -0.38 -16.79
CA SER A 55 -4.83 0.59 -16.39
C SER A 55 -6.12 -0.12 -15.95
N ALA A 56 -6.84 0.46 -15.00
CA ALA A 56 -8.01 -0.18 -14.40
C ALA A 56 -9.14 -0.47 -15.42
N ASP A 57 -9.20 0.32 -16.48
CA ASP A 57 -10.16 0.17 -17.58
C ASP A 57 -9.56 -0.57 -18.79
N ALA A 58 -8.33 -1.07 -18.70
CA ALA A 58 -7.70 -1.81 -19.78
C ALA A 58 -8.50 -3.10 -20.05
N PRO A 59 -8.81 -3.42 -21.32
CA PRO A 59 -9.33 -4.74 -21.65
C PRO A 59 -8.32 -5.82 -21.26
N PRO A 60 -8.76 -7.03 -20.88
CA PRO A 60 -7.85 -8.13 -20.57
C PRO A 60 -6.87 -8.39 -21.70
N VAL A 61 -5.59 -8.45 -21.37
CA VAL A 61 -4.53 -8.73 -22.34
C VAL A 61 -4.56 -10.23 -22.68
N ASP A 62 -4.83 -10.54 -23.95
CA ASP A 62 -4.75 -11.89 -24.49
C ASP A 62 -3.38 -12.16 -25.16
N ILE A 63 -3.16 -13.40 -25.59
CA ILE A 63 -1.91 -13.81 -26.27
C ILE A 63 -1.66 -13.03 -27.58
N HIS A 64 -2.69 -12.40 -28.13
CA HIS A 64 -2.69 -11.65 -29.37
C HIS A 64 -2.70 -10.12 -29.16
N THR A 65 -2.60 -9.65 -27.92
CA THR A 65 -2.57 -8.22 -27.59
C THR A 65 -1.39 -7.88 -26.68
N ARG A 66 -0.77 -8.89 -26.05
CA ARG A 66 0.41 -8.71 -25.18
C ARG A 66 1.64 -8.15 -25.89
N ALA A 67 1.83 -8.45 -27.17
CA ALA A 67 2.99 -8.00 -27.95
C ALA A 67 2.61 -7.71 -29.40
N PRO A 68 3.26 -6.73 -30.07
CA PRO A 68 3.14 -6.55 -31.52
C PRO A 68 3.58 -7.83 -32.26
N ASP A 69 2.97 -8.11 -33.41
CA ASP A 69 3.17 -9.38 -34.15
C ASP A 69 4.64 -9.72 -34.39
N ALA A 70 5.47 -8.72 -34.74
CA ALA A 70 6.89 -8.89 -35.01
C ALA A 70 7.73 -9.32 -33.78
N PHE A 71 7.21 -9.12 -32.56
CA PHE A 71 7.89 -9.47 -31.30
C PHE A 71 7.26 -10.69 -30.63
N ARG A 72 6.33 -11.37 -31.29
CA ARG A 72 5.73 -12.60 -30.77
C ARG A 72 6.72 -13.75 -30.96
N PRO A 73 6.89 -14.63 -29.95
CA PRO A 73 7.53 -15.91 -30.18
C PRO A 73 6.74 -16.65 -31.26
N ASP A 74 7.43 -17.18 -32.28
CA ASP A 74 6.80 -18.03 -33.29
C ASP A 74 6.30 -19.32 -32.61
N PRO A 75 4.98 -19.57 -32.59
CA PRO A 75 4.44 -20.76 -31.94
C PRO A 75 4.73 -22.05 -32.72
N THR A 76 5.19 -21.93 -33.97
CA THR A 76 5.51 -23.05 -34.86
C THR A 76 7.00 -23.35 -34.94
N ALA A 77 7.84 -22.55 -34.28
CA ALA A 77 9.28 -22.75 -34.26
C ALA A 77 9.61 -24.15 -33.69
N PRO A 78 10.33 -25.02 -34.43
CA PRO A 78 10.65 -26.35 -33.95
C PRO A 78 11.63 -26.27 -32.79
N VAL A 79 11.37 -27.04 -31.73
CA VAL A 79 12.32 -27.21 -30.62
C VAL A 79 13.43 -28.17 -31.06
N PRO A 80 14.71 -27.76 -31.01
CA PRO A 80 15.84 -28.62 -31.35
C PRO A 80 15.87 -29.90 -30.49
N PRO A 81 16.24 -31.07 -31.06
CA PRO A 81 16.22 -32.33 -30.34
C PRO A 81 17.12 -32.33 -29.10
N GLU A 82 18.27 -31.65 -29.16
CA GLU A 82 19.21 -31.51 -28.05
C GLU A 82 18.68 -30.68 -26.87
N LEU A 83 17.72 -29.78 -27.11
CA LEU A 83 17.09 -28.95 -26.07
C LEU A 83 15.80 -29.57 -25.51
N ARG A 84 15.29 -30.63 -26.16
CA ARG A 84 13.98 -31.20 -25.83
C ARG A 84 13.94 -31.75 -24.40
N GLU A 85 14.97 -32.48 -23.99
CA GLU A 85 15.02 -33.06 -22.64
C GLU A 85 15.16 -31.99 -21.56
N SER A 86 15.95 -30.93 -21.80
CA SER A 86 16.11 -29.83 -20.84
C SER A 86 14.85 -28.98 -20.70
N LEU A 87 14.02 -28.90 -21.74
CA LEU A 87 12.77 -28.16 -21.75
C LEU A 87 11.56 -28.99 -21.31
N ARG A 88 11.74 -30.28 -20.96
CA ARG A 88 10.62 -31.09 -20.49
C ARG A 88 10.07 -30.45 -19.20
N PRO A 89 8.74 -30.37 -19.05
CA PRO A 89 8.14 -29.90 -17.81
C PRO A 89 8.70 -30.69 -16.63
N ALA A 90 9.08 -30.01 -15.56
CA ALA A 90 9.47 -30.65 -14.32
C ALA A 90 8.22 -31.27 -13.67
N THR A 91 7.81 -32.45 -14.13
CA THR A 91 6.65 -33.21 -13.62
C THR A 91 6.95 -33.93 -12.31
N GLY A 92 8.04 -33.57 -11.63
CA GLY A 92 8.32 -34.05 -10.29
C GLY A 92 7.34 -33.47 -9.27
N PRO A 93 7.36 -33.97 -8.02
CA PRO A 93 6.62 -33.34 -6.94
C PRO A 93 6.96 -31.85 -6.88
N ALA A 94 5.95 -30.99 -6.78
CA ALA A 94 6.18 -29.57 -6.64
C ALA A 94 7.09 -29.33 -5.42
N PRO A 95 8.14 -28.49 -5.53
CA PRO A 95 8.91 -28.10 -4.37
C PRO A 95 7.96 -27.48 -3.35
N SER A 96 7.90 -28.05 -2.14
CA SER A 96 7.05 -27.50 -1.10
C SER A 96 7.67 -26.19 -0.61
N LEU A 97 6.89 -25.11 -0.60
CA LEU A 97 7.26 -23.86 0.07
C LEU A 97 7.12 -23.95 1.60
N ALA A 98 6.88 -25.16 2.13
CA ALA A 98 6.68 -25.44 3.54
C ALA A 98 8.02 -25.57 4.29
N THR A 99 8.98 -24.69 3.99
CA THR A 99 9.99 -24.35 4.99
C THR A 99 9.29 -23.50 6.03
N ASP A 100 9.21 -24.03 7.23
CA ASP A 100 8.92 -23.30 8.47
C ASP A 100 9.51 -21.89 8.35
N ARG A 101 8.63 -20.88 8.23
CA ARG A 101 9.01 -19.47 8.41
C ARG A 101 9.25 -19.29 9.91
N GLY A 102 10.31 -19.93 10.38
CA GLY A 102 10.75 -19.88 11.76
C GLY A 102 11.00 -18.42 12.13
N THR A 103 10.31 -18.00 13.18
CA THR A 103 10.92 -17.18 14.24
C THR A 103 11.69 -15.95 13.76
N ALA A 104 10.99 -14.93 13.25
CA ALA A 104 11.58 -13.60 13.00
C ALA A 104 10.87 -12.46 13.76
N ALA A 105 10.01 -12.77 14.74
CA ALA A 105 9.31 -11.76 15.54
C ALA A 105 9.05 -12.23 16.98
N ALA A 106 10.12 -12.55 17.73
CA ALA A 106 10.06 -12.62 19.21
C ALA A 106 11.48 -12.59 19.82
N THR A 107 12.25 -11.55 19.53
CA THR A 107 13.39 -11.16 20.38
C THR A 107 13.42 -9.64 20.39
N GLY A 108 12.68 -9.07 21.35
CA GLY A 108 12.49 -7.64 21.45
C GLY A 108 11.48 -7.28 22.53
N GLY A 109 11.85 -7.44 23.79
CA GLY A 109 11.29 -6.64 24.88
C GLY A 109 10.57 -7.41 25.99
N GLN A 110 11.24 -7.44 27.15
CA GLN A 110 10.76 -7.65 28.53
C GLN A 110 10.55 -9.10 28.98
#